data_AF-A3MUK6-F1
#
_entry.id   AF-A3MUK6-F1
#
_cell.length_a   1.000
_cell.length_b   1.000
_cell.length_c   1.000
_cell.angle_alpha   90.00
_cell.angle_beta   90.00
_cell.angle_gamma   90.00
#
_symmetry.space_group_name_H-M   'P 1'
#
loop_
_entity.id
_entity.type
_entity.pdbx_description
1 polymer ?
#
loop_
_entity_poly.entity_id
_entity_poly.type
_entity_poly.pdbx_seq_one_letter_code
_entity_poly.pdbx_strand_id
1 'polypeptide(L)'
;MAERLVATEDLRDVVKRAWKEVLGGVVNPAAPALVDLALAVASRALKRGKKRVAILADDVFQAVGVDRAKLLVKTMLNLIEYPSADYDKIVVLVASSEGVTRERVGKHRWAELRVMWNMPRSGFEQLYHLLPSPKPPFDDVWRWTGGNPDALERLFGTSWDVEKVAEDLAVDKGLSVAFAERWRAHLAKALEDPDYLWEEPEAEGLAKELVERNLVVLLKGRRPDACIDQPPPEKDPELGIGKYYAWQTPLHREAVRRALELT
;
A
#
# COMPACT_ATOMS: atom_id res chain seq x y z
N MET A 1 -1.84 -54.49 -11.93
CA MET A 1 -0.88 -53.53 -11.36
C MET A 1 -1.17 -52.18 -11.96
N ALA A 2 -1.40 -51.21 -11.09
CA ALA A 2 -2.12 -49.98 -11.35
C ALA A 2 -1.49 -49.09 -12.43
N GLU A 3 -2.39 -48.51 -13.22
CA GLU A 3 -2.13 -47.60 -14.32
C GLU A 3 -1.23 -46.43 -13.89
N ARG A 4 -0.13 -46.25 -14.63
CA ARG A 4 0.56 -44.97 -14.75
C ARG A 4 -0.41 -43.99 -15.41
N LEU A 5 -1.10 -43.19 -14.60
CA LEU A 5 -1.74 -41.96 -15.06
C LEU A 5 -0.66 -40.96 -15.47
N VAL A 6 -0.30 -41.05 -16.75
CA VAL A 6 0.33 -40.00 -17.54
C VAL A 6 -0.65 -38.82 -17.59
N ALA A 7 -0.27 -37.68 -17.01
CA ALA A 7 -0.50 -36.33 -17.56
C ALA A 7 -0.23 -35.25 -16.50
N THR A 8 1.03 -35.05 -16.10
CA THR A 8 1.44 -33.71 -15.71
C THR A 8 1.71 -32.93 -16.98
N GLU A 9 0.66 -32.33 -17.56
CA GLU A 9 0.90 -31.11 -18.32
C GLU A 9 1.65 -30.16 -17.39
N ASP A 10 2.78 -29.64 -17.86
CA ASP A 10 3.60 -28.69 -17.11
C ASP A 10 2.70 -27.50 -16.73
N LEU A 11 2.91 -26.88 -15.58
CA LEU A 11 2.20 -25.65 -15.21
C LEU A 11 2.33 -24.61 -16.33
N ARG A 12 3.44 -24.66 -17.08
CA ARG A 12 3.65 -23.89 -18.31
C ARG A 12 2.55 -24.10 -19.35
N ASP A 13 2.03 -25.30 -19.54
CA ASP A 13 0.96 -25.58 -20.50
C ASP A 13 -0.39 -25.05 -20.00
N VAL A 14 -0.64 -25.11 -18.69
CA VAL A 14 -1.80 -24.43 -18.06
C VAL A 14 -1.76 -22.94 -18.36
N VAL A 15 -0.60 -22.32 -18.13
CA VAL A 15 -0.40 -20.88 -18.36
C VAL A 15 -0.55 -20.55 -19.84
N LYS A 16 0.08 -21.31 -20.75
CA LYS A 16 -0.03 -21.08 -22.20
C LYS A 16 -1.48 -21.16 -22.71
N ARG A 17 -2.24 -22.16 -22.26
CA ARG A 17 -3.65 -22.30 -22.65
C ARG A 17 -4.50 -21.17 -22.09
N ALA A 18 -4.34 -20.88 -20.80
CA ALA A 18 -5.04 -19.77 -20.16
C ALA A 18 -4.69 -18.44 -20.83
N TRP A 19 -3.43 -18.22 -21.22
CA TRP A 19 -2.98 -17.05 -21.96
C TRP A 19 -3.70 -16.92 -23.30
N LYS A 20 -3.75 -18.01 -24.08
CA LYS A 20 -4.42 -18.00 -25.38
C LYS A 20 -5.93 -17.77 -25.25
N GLU A 21 -6.57 -18.39 -24.27
CA GLU A 21 -8.03 -18.29 -24.07
C GLU A 21 -8.46 -16.94 -23.49
N VAL A 22 -7.74 -16.43 -22.49
CA VAL A 22 -8.11 -15.19 -21.78
C VAL A 22 -7.60 -13.96 -22.55
N LEU A 23 -6.40 -14.03 -23.12
CA LEU A 23 -5.74 -12.87 -23.72
C LEU A 23 -5.68 -12.93 -25.25
N GLY A 24 -6.12 -14.01 -25.90
CA GLY A 24 -6.11 -14.12 -27.36
C GLY A 24 -4.71 -14.01 -28.01
N GLY A 25 -3.62 -14.14 -27.23
CA GLY A 25 -2.25 -13.94 -27.73
C GLY A 25 -1.75 -12.50 -27.72
N VAL A 26 -2.45 -11.58 -27.03
CA VAL A 26 -1.98 -10.19 -26.84
C VAL A 26 -0.63 -10.18 -26.11
N VAL A 27 0.33 -9.42 -26.66
CA VAL A 27 1.73 -9.35 -26.17
C VAL A 27 1.89 -8.38 -25.00
N ASN A 28 0.92 -7.48 -24.78
CA ASN A 28 0.90 -6.58 -23.63
C ASN A 28 -0.54 -6.35 -23.11
N PRO A 29 -1.09 -7.32 -22.37
CA PRO A 29 -2.47 -7.26 -21.89
C PRO A 29 -2.64 -6.18 -20.81
N ALA A 30 -3.82 -5.55 -20.77
CA ALA A 30 -4.17 -4.65 -19.68
C ALA A 30 -4.20 -5.40 -18.34
N ALA A 31 -3.92 -4.71 -17.24
CA ALA A 31 -3.82 -5.33 -15.92
C ALA A 31 -5.07 -6.11 -15.45
N PRO A 32 -6.33 -5.68 -15.73
CA PRO A 32 -7.49 -6.50 -15.44
C PRO A 32 -7.45 -7.87 -16.12
N ALA A 33 -6.92 -7.94 -17.34
CA ALA A 33 -6.84 -9.19 -18.08
C ALA A 33 -5.72 -10.11 -17.52
N LEU A 34 -4.64 -9.54 -16.98
CA LEU A 34 -3.60 -10.30 -16.27
C LEU A 34 -4.12 -10.92 -14.96
N VAL A 35 -4.98 -10.20 -14.25
CA VAL A 35 -5.69 -10.71 -13.08
C VAL A 35 -6.59 -11.88 -13.47
N ASP A 36 -7.43 -11.70 -14.49
CA ASP A 36 -8.34 -12.75 -14.96
C ASP A 36 -7.57 -14.00 -15.39
N LEU A 37 -6.42 -13.81 -16.05
CA LEU A 37 -5.50 -14.87 -16.40
C LEU A 37 -5.00 -15.62 -15.15
N ALA A 38 -4.51 -14.90 -14.12
CA ALA A 38 -4.00 -15.51 -12.90
C ALA A 38 -5.06 -16.36 -12.19
N LEU A 39 -6.29 -15.86 -12.11
CA LEU A 39 -7.44 -16.58 -11.54
C LEU A 39 -7.82 -17.81 -12.37
N ALA A 40 -7.76 -17.70 -13.69
CA ALA A 40 -8.06 -18.80 -14.59
C ALA A 40 -6.95 -19.89 -14.54
N VAL A 41 -5.70 -19.50 -14.35
CA VAL A 41 -4.57 -20.44 -14.10
C VAL A 41 -4.78 -21.17 -12.78
N ALA A 42 -5.10 -20.45 -11.69
CA ALA A 42 -5.38 -21.06 -10.39
C ALA A 42 -6.53 -22.07 -10.47
N SER A 43 -7.64 -21.68 -11.09
CA SER A 43 -8.82 -22.54 -11.27
C SER A 43 -8.50 -23.82 -12.06
N ARG A 44 -7.64 -23.75 -13.08
CA ARG A 44 -7.22 -24.92 -13.86
C ARG A 44 -6.21 -25.78 -13.11
N ALA A 45 -5.31 -25.18 -12.34
CA ALA A 45 -4.38 -25.91 -11.49
C ALA A 45 -5.15 -26.78 -10.48
N LEU A 46 -6.19 -26.23 -9.84
CA LEU A 46 -7.08 -26.96 -8.95
C LEU A 46 -7.76 -28.15 -9.64
N LYS A 47 -8.37 -27.93 -10.81
CA LYS A 47 -9.00 -28.99 -11.62
C LYS A 47 -8.02 -30.11 -12.03
N ARG A 48 -6.72 -29.84 -12.04
CA ARG A 48 -5.65 -30.82 -12.32
C ARG A 48 -5.05 -31.46 -11.07
N GLY A 49 -5.73 -31.35 -9.94
CA GLY A 49 -5.34 -32.00 -8.69
C GLY A 49 -4.28 -31.25 -7.90
N LYS A 50 -3.93 -30.00 -8.25
CA LYS A 50 -3.15 -29.17 -7.33
C LYS A 50 -4.04 -28.82 -6.14
N LYS A 51 -3.61 -29.24 -4.94
CA LYS A 51 -4.39 -29.05 -3.71
C LYS A 51 -3.99 -27.79 -2.93
N ARG A 52 -2.85 -27.18 -3.25
CA ARG A 52 -2.32 -26.01 -2.54
C ARG A 52 -2.00 -24.91 -3.54
N VAL A 53 -2.61 -23.74 -3.36
CA VAL A 53 -2.46 -22.59 -4.27
C VAL A 53 -2.21 -21.34 -3.44
N ALA A 54 -1.22 -20.55 -3.85
CA ALA A 54 -0.97 -19.22 -3.32
C ALA A 54 -1.07 -18.22 -4.47
N ILE A 55 -1.82 -17.14 -4.26
CA ILE A 55 -1.90 -16.00 -5.18
C ILE A 55 -1.34 -14.78 -4.45
N LEU A 56 -0.27 -14.22 -5.00
CA LEU A 56 0.37 -13.00 -4.50
C LEU A 56 0.16 -11.91 -5.55
N ALA A 57 -0.42 -10.80 -5.13
CA ALA A 57 -0.72 -9.67 -5.99
C ALA A 57 -0.18 -8.40 -5.35
N ASP A 58 0.71 -7.70 -6.04
CA ASP A 58 1.32 -6.46 -5.56
C ASP A 58 0.88 -5.29 -6.44
N ASP A 59 0.44 -4.22 -5.80
CA ASP A 59 -0.08 -2.96 -6.37
C ASP A 59 -1.08 -3.10 -7.54
N VAL A 60 -1.85 -4.18 -7.53
CA VAL A 60 -2.79 -4.50 -8.62
C VAL A 60 -3.95 -3.52 -8.74
N PHE A 61 -4.28 -2.80 -7.66
CA PHE A 61 -5.44 -1.89 -7.62
C PHE A 61 -5.24 -0.63 -8.45
N GLN A 62 -4.03 -0.07 -8.48
CA GLN A 62 -3.69 1.03 -9.38
C GLN A 62 -3.91 0.64 -10.84
N ALA A 63 -3.46 -0.56 -11.18
CA ALA A 63 -3.48 -1.03 -12.56
C ALA A 63 -4.89 -1.40 -13.05
N VAL A 64 -5.79 -1.85 -12.17
CA VAL A 64 -7.19 -2.16 -12.53
C VAL A 64 -8.16 -0.99 -12.30
N GLY A 65 -7.73 0.04 -11.58
CA GLY A 65 -8.54 1.15 -11.11
C GLY A 65 -9.27 0.85 -9.80
N VAL A 66 -9.35 1.86 -8.93
CA VAL A 66 -9.93 1.78 -7.58
C VAL A 66 -11.38 1.27 -7.58
N ASP A 67 -12.16 1.60 -8.61
CA ASP A 67 -13.55 1.11 -8.74
C ASP A 67 -13.63 -0.41 -8.95
N ARG A 68 -12.64 -1.00 -9.61
CA ARG A 68 -12.57 -2.46 -9.86
C ARG A 68 -11.91 -3.23 -8.71
N ALA A 69 -11.24 -2.56 -7.78
CA ALA A 69 -10.60 -3.19 -6.63
C ALA A 69 -11.57 -4.07 -5.82
N LYS A 70 -12.81 -3.60 -5.63
CA LYS A 70 -13.88 -4.39 -4.97
C LYS A 70 -14.19 -5.69 -5.69
N LEU A 71 -14.41 -5.59 -7.00
CA LEU A 71 -14.76 -6.74 -7.83
C LEU A 71 -13.60 -7.74 -7.82
N LEU A 72 -12.37 -7.25 -7.91
CA LEU A 72 -11.15 -8.05 -7.84
C LEU A 72 -11.09 -8.87 -6.54
N VAL A 73 -11.23 -8.20 -5.39
CA VAL A 73 -11.25 -8.87 -4.09
C VAL A 73 -12.38 -9.90 -4.01
N LYS A 74 -13.58 -9.57 -4.50
CA LYS A 74 -14.71 -10.52 -4.49
C LYS A 74 -14.44 -11.73 -5.39
N THR A 75 -13.83 -11.56 -6.55
CA THR A 75 -13.49 -12.69 -7.43
C THR A 75 -12.42 -13.59 -6.81
N MET A 76 -11.41 -13.01 -6.16
CA MET A 76 -10.41 -13.77 -5.40
C MET A 76 -11.03 -14.53 -4.21
N LEU A 77 -11.96 -13.91 -3.48
CA LEU A 77 -12.72 -14.57 -2.42
C LEU A 77 -13.55 -15.74 -2.98
N ASN A 78 -14.21 -15.56 -4.12
CA ASN A 78 -15.00 -16.62 -4.74
C ASN A 78 -14.15 -17.83 -5.14
N LEU A 79 -12.86 -17.65 -5.47
CA LEU A 79 -11.95 -18.78 -5.71
C LEU A 79 -11.78 -19.65 -4.44
N ILE A 80 -11.86 -19.04 -3.26
CA ILE A 80 -11.74 -19.72 -1.97
C ILE A 80 -13.08 -20.32 -1.53
N GLU A 81 -14.17 -19.54 -1.63
CA GLU A 81 -15.52 -19.94 -1.20
C GLU A 81 -16.18 -20.94 -2.15
N TYR A 82 -15.92 -20.82 -3.45
CA TYR A 82 -16.54 -21.62 -4.52
C TYR A 82 -15.45 -22.14 -5.49
N PRO A 83 -14.53 -22.98 -4.99
CA PRO A 83 -13.43 -23.47 -5.79
C PRO A 83 -13.92 -24.36 -6.95
N SER A 84 -13.13 -24.42 -8.02
CA SER A 84 -13.42 -25.25 -9.19
C SER A 84 -13.19 -26.75 -8.98
N ALA A 85 -12.55 -27.13 -7.87
CA ALA A 85 -12.28 -28.50 -7.44
C ALA A 85 -11.86 -28.52 -5.96
N ASP A 86 -11.87 -29.69 -5.33
CA ASP A 86 -11.42 -29.86 -3.95
C ASP A 86 -9.95 -29.45 -3.76
N TYR A 87 -9.67 -28.70 -2.71
CA TYR A 87 -8.35 -28.19 -2.35
C TYR A 87 -8.03 -28.46 -0.86
N ASP A 88 -6.74 -28.46 -0.52
CA ASP A 88 -6.26 -28.50 0.87
C ASP A 88 -6.20 -27.08 1.45
N LYS A 89 -5.49 -26.17 0.75
CA LYS A 89 -5.31 -24.77 1.17
C LYS A 89 -5.21 -23.81 -0.03
N ILE A 90 -5.94 -22.71 0.05
CA ILE A 90 -5.77 -21.56 -0.85
C ILE A 90 -5.44 -20.35 0.01
N VAL A 91 -4.38 -19.62 -0.35
CA VAL A 91 -4.01 -18.35 0.28
C VAL A 91 -3.95 -17.27 -0.79
N VAL A 92 -4.59 -16.14 -0.51
CA VAL A 92 -4.51 -14.95 -1.37
C VAL A 92 -3.97 -13.80 -0.53
N LEU A 93 -2.89 -13.18 -1.00
CA LEU A 93 -2.30 -12.00 -0.38
C LEU A 93 -2.24 -10.89 -1.43
N VAL A 94 -2.85 -9.75 -1.10
CA VAL A 94 -2.87 -8.57 -1.96
C VAL A 94 -2.25 -7.41 -1.20
N ALA A 95 -1.18 -6.84 -1.74
CA ALA A 95 -0.54 -5.63 -1.24
C ALA A 95 -1.03 -4.41 -2.05
N SER A 96 -1.16 -3.27 -1.37
CA SER A 96 -1.59 -2.01 -1.96
C SER A 96 -0.95 -0.83 -1.25
N SER A 97 -0.55 0.15 -2.04
CA SER A 97 0.13 1.37 -1.57
C SER A 97 -0.85 2.53 -1.28
N GLU A 98 -2.16 2.29 -1.30
CA GLU A 98 -3.19 3.35 -1.33
C GLU A 98 -4.19 3.32 -0.18
N GLY A 99 -4.45 4.50 0.42
CA GLY A 99 -5.47 4.66 1.44
C GLY A 99 -6.91 4.52 0.92
N VAL A 100 -7.16 4.94 -0.33
CA VAL A 100 -8.51 4.95 -0.93
C VAL A 100 -9.06 3.53 -1.10
N THR A 101 -8.23 2.62 -1.61
CA THR A 101 -8.66 1.24 -1.85
C THR A 101 -8.98 0.51 -0.54
N ARG A 102 -8.25 0.82 0.55
CA ARG A 102 -8.54 0.28 1.88
C ARG A 102 -9.95 0.62 2.36
N GLU A 103 -10.37 1.88 2.25
CA GLU A 103 -11.72 2.29 2.65
C GLU A 103 -12.78 1.60 1.78
N ARG A 104 -12.49 1.48 0.47
CA ARG A 104 -13.41 0.90 -0.50
C ARG A 104 -13.62 -0.59 -0.25
N VAL A 105 -12.57 -1.35 0.01
CA VAL A 105 -12.63 -2.79 0.34
C VAL A 105 -13.17 -3.02 1.77
N GLY A 106 -12.74 -2.21 2.74
CA GLY A 106 -13.08 -2.36 4.16
C GLY A 106 -14.57 -2.16 4.50
N LYS A 107 -15.35 -1.56 3.60
CA LYS A 107 -16.82 -1.52 3.68
C LYS A 107 -17.48 -2.89 3.52
N HIS A 108 -16.71 -3.91 3.11
CA HIS A 108 -17.18 -5.27 2.86
C HIS A 108 -16.47 -6.26 3.77
N ARG A 109 -17.14 -7.39 4.06
CA ARG A 109 -16.55 -8.52 4.83
C ARG A 109 -15.85 -9.53 3.91
N TRP A 110 -15.15 -9.05 2.87
CA TRP A 110 -14.57 -9.91 1.83
C TRP A 110 -13.09 -10.20 2.01
N ALA A 111 -12.38 -9.41 2.80
CA ALA A 111 -10.97 -9.59 3.06
C ALA A 111 -10.63 -9.17 4.49
N GLU A 112 -9.61 -9.82 5.06
CA GLU A 112 -8.93 -9.33 6.25
C GLU A 112 -7.93 -8.25 5.83
N LEU A 113 -8.16 -7.01 6.27
CA LEU A 113 -7.26 -5.89 5.98
C LEU A 113 -6.24 -5.77 7.11
N ARG A 114 -4.96 -5.77 6.74
CA ARG A 114 -3.85 -5.51 7.66
C ARG A 114 -3.07 -4.31 7.15
N VAL A 115 -2.83 -3.34 8.04
CA VAL A 115 -2.02 -2.16 7.73
C VAL A 115 -0.55 -2.50 7.95
N MET A 116 0.29 -2.16 6.97
CA MET A 116 1.74 -2.11 7.18
C MET A 116 2.10 -0.67 7.55
N TRP A 117 2.89 -0.51 8.61
CA TRP A 117 3.37 0.80 9.07
C TRP A 117 4.89 0.92 8.85
N ASN A 118 5.44 2.09 9.15
CA ASN A 118 6.88 2.32 9.18
C ASN A 118 7.57 1.36 10.16
N MET A 119 8.84 1.06 9.89
CA MET A 119 9.61 0.11 10.69
C MET A 119 9.75 0.60 12.14
N PRO A 120 9.73 -0.31 13.12
CA PRO A 120 10.03 0.06 14.50
C PRO A 120 11.47 0.56 14.62
N ARG A 121 11.71 1.46 15.58
CA ARG A 121 13.01 2.15 15.74
C ARG A 121 14.21 1.21 15.74
N SER A 122 14.14 0.08 16.44
CA SER A 122 15.21 -0.92 16.52
C SER A 122 15.47 -1.65 15.20
N GLY A 123 14.42 -1.91 14.40
CA GLY A 123 14.56 -2.50 13.07
C GLY A 123 15.11 -1.49 12.07
N PHE A 124 14.64 -0.24 12.17
CA PHE A 124 15.12 0.85 11.33
C PHE A 124 16.58 1.23 11.62
N GLU A 125 17.02 1.18 12.88
CA GLU A 125 18.42 1.39 13.27
C GLU A 125 19.35 0.35 12.63
N GLN A 126 18.94 -0.93 12.62
CA GLN A 126 19.69 -1.98 11.93
C GLN A 126 19.83 -1.68 10.43
N LEU A 127 18.74 -1.26 9.77
CA LEU A 127 18.78 -0.86 8.36
C LEU A 127 19.71 0.34 8.13
N TYR A 128 19.60 1.37 8.96
CA TYR A 128 20.46 2.56 8.91
C TYR A 128 21.95 2.19 9.02
N HIS A 129 22.32 1.24 9.90
CA HIS A 129 23.71 0.83 10.07
C HIS A 129 24.34 0.14 8.86
N LEU A 130 23.53 -0.40 7.94
CA LEU A 130 24.02 -0.97 6.68
C LEU A 130 24.51 0.09 5.69
N LEU A 131 24.08 1.35 5.84
CA LEU A 131 24.47 2.43 4.92
C LEU A 131 25.92 2.87 5.14
N PRO A 132 26.68 3.19 4.08
CA PRO A 132 28.04 3.68 4.20
C PRO A 132 28.09 5.08 4.83
N SER A 133 29.26 5.43 5.38
CA SER A 133 29.58 6.79 5.81
C SER A 133 30.07 7.65 4.63
N PRO A 134 29.95 8.99 4.69
CA PRO A 134 29.39 9.79 5.80
C PRO A 134 27.85 9.76 5.82
N LYS A 135 27.28 9.77 7.03
CA LYS A 135 25.83 9.88 7.25
C LYS A 135 25.52 10.64 8.55
N PRO A 136 24.40 11.39 8.62
CA PRO A 136 23.97 12.10 9.82
C PRO A 136 23.72 11.14 10.99
N PRO A 137 23.69 11.63 12.24
CA PRO A 137 23.30 10.82 13.39
C PRO A 137 21.96 10.10 13.19
N PHE A 138 21.86 8.88 13.72
CA PHE A 138 20.65 8.06 13.59
C PHE A 138 19.38 8.78 14.07
N ASP A 139 19.46 9.49 15.20
CA ASP A 139 18.31 10.17 15.79
C ASP A 139 17.74 11.28 14.88
N ASP A 140 18.59 11.97 14.13
CA ASP A 140 18.15 12.96 13.15
C ASP A 140 17.41 12.27 11.98
N VAL A 141 17.99 11.19 11.47
CA VAL A 141 17.36 10.39 10.39
C VAL A 141 16.04 9.77 10.84
N TRP A 142 15.94 9.31 12.10
CA TRP A 142 14.70 8.84 12.69
C TRP A 142 13.65 9.95 12.72
N ARG A 143 14.02 11.16 13.16
CA ARG A 143 13.11 12.32 13.21
C ARG A 143 12.62 12.78 11.83
N TRP A 144 13.41 12.58 10.77
CA TRP A 144 12.99 12.93 9.41
C TRP A 144 12.12 11.86 8.75
N THR A 145 12.40 10.58 9.02
CA THR A 145 11.78 9.46 8.30
C THR A 145 10.63 8.79 9.07
N GLY A 146 10.62 8.87 10.40
CA GLY A 146 9.69 8.12 11.24
C GLY A 146 9.77 6.61 11.06
N GLY A 147 10.94 6.10 10.64
CA GLY A 147 11.17 4.66 10.39
C GLY A 147 10.81 4.18 8.99
N ASN A 148 10.51 5.08 8.05
CA ASN A 148 10.14 4.71 6.69
C ASN A 148 11.36 4.38 5.80
N PRO A 149 11.45 3.16 5.22
CA PRO A 149 12.59 2.77 4.38
C PRO A 149 12.74 3.56 3.07
N ASP A 150 11.64 3.92 2.40
CA ASP A 150 11.67 4.73 1.16
C ASP A 150 12.21 6.14 1.45
N ALA A 151 11.75 6.76 2.54
CA ALA A 151 12.25 8.05 2.96
C ALA A 151 13.76 8.02 3.30
N LEU A 152 14.25 6.93 3.90
CA LEU A 152 15.68 6.71 4.14
C LEU A 152 16.45 6.60 2.82
N GLU A 153 15.94 5.84 1.86
CA GLU A 153 16.55 5.70 0.52
C GLU A 153 16.63 7.04 -0.20
N ARG A 154 15.54 7.82 -0.20
CA ARG A 154 15.50 9.16 -0.80
C ARG A 154 16.54 10.08 -0.17
N LEU A 155 16.60 10.15 1.16
CA LEU A 155 17.62 10.94 1.87
C LEU A 155 19.04 10.48 1.52
N PHE A 156 19.29 9.18 1.49
CA PHE A 156 20.60 8.66 1.10
C PHE A 156 20.95 9.05 -0.35
N GLY A 157 20.02 8.88 -1.28
CA GLY A 157 20.18 9.23 -2.70
C GLY A 157 20.38 10.72 -2.95
N THR A 158 19.87 11.60 -2.07
CA THR A 158 20.07 13.05 -2.13
C THR A 158 21.23 13.54 -1.27
N SER A 159 22.12 12.66 -0.80
CA SER A 159 23.23 13.04 0.09
C SER A 159 22.76 13.75 1.37
N TRP A 160 21.63 13.29 1.91
CA TRP A 160 20.99 13.75 3.15
C TRP A 160 20.39 15.15 3.05
N ASP A 161 20.07 15.60 1.84
CA ASP A 161 19.37 16.87 1.61
C ASP A 161 17.87 16.72 1.91
N VAL A 162 17.51 17.05 3.16
CA VAL A 162 16.13 17.09 3.67
C VAL A 162 15.28 18.09 2.90
N GLU A 163 15.86 19.20 2.47
CA GLU A 163 15.16 20.25 1.75
C GLU A 163 14.71 19.72 0.39
N LYS A 164 15.66 19.19 -0.37
CA LYS A 164 15.37 18.57 -1.66
C LYS A 164 14.35 17.44 -1.58
N VAL A 165 14.45 16.54 -0.60
CA VAL A 165 13.49 15.42 -0.48
C VAL A 165 12.07 15.91 -0.21
N ALA A 166 11.91 16.91 0.65
CA ALA A 166 10.58 17.47 0.92
C ALA A 166 10.01 18.26 -0.28
N GLU A 167 10.86 18.92 -1.08
CA GLU A 167 10.45 19.53 -2.36
C GLU A 167 10.01 18.49 -3.38
N ASP A 168 10.81 17.45 -3.59
CA ASP A 168 10.50 16.33 -4.48
C ASP A 168 9.19 15.65 -4.04
N LEU A 169 8.99 15.45 -2.74
CA LEU A 169 7.72 14.95 -2.20
C LEU A 169 6.55 15.90 -2.46
N ALA A 170 6.73 17.22 -2.33
CA ALA A 170 5.66 18.16 -2.63
C ALA A 170 5.22 18.05 -4.09
N VAL A 171 6.17 17.90 -5.02
CA VAL A 171 5.92 17.69 -6.45
C VAL A 171 5.23 16.34 -6.69
N ASP A 172 5.79 15.24 -6.18
CA ASP A 172 5.27 13.88 -6.34
C ASP A 172 3.82 13.75 -5.84
N LYS A 173 3.50 14.45 -4.75
CA LYS A 173 2.18 14.43 -4.09
C LYS A 173 1.24 15.50 -4.65
N GLY A 174 1.69 16.27 -5.64
CA GLY A 174 0.95 17.30 -6.36
C GLY A 174 0.52 18.49 -5.49
N LEU A 175 1.29 18.82 -4.45
CA LEU A 175 1.05 19.96 -3.56
C LEU A 175 1.31 21.29 -4.29
N SER A 176 0.37 21.68 -5.14
CA SER A 176 0.43 22.96 -5.85
C SER A 176 0.11 24.14 -4.94
N VAL A 177 0.59 25.33 -5.30
CA VAL A 177 0.25 26.62 -4.66
C VAL A 177 -1.28 26.78 -4.56
N ALA A 178 -2.02 26.44 -5.62
CA ALA A 178 -3.49 26.53 -5.62
C ALA A 178 -4.14 25.55 -4.63
N PHE A 179 -3.57 24.34 -4.47
CA PHE A 179 -4.04 23.38 -3.47
C PHE A 179 -3.79 23.91 -2.05
N ALA A 180 -2.57 24.39 -1.80
CA ALA A 180 -2.14 24.91 -0.51
C ALA A 180 -2.95 26.15 -0.10
N GLU A 181 -3.18 27.09 -1.01
CA GLU A 181 -4.03 28.27 -0.77
C GLU A 181 -5.47 27.91 -0.43
N ARG A 182 -6.08 27.04 -1.25
CA ARG A 182 -7.47 26.61 -1.06
C ARG A 182 -7.70 26.00 0.32
N TRP A 183 -6.71 25.27 0.84
CA TRP A 183 -6.80 24.57 2.12
C TRP A 183 -6.00 25.21 3.25
N ARG A 184 -5.45 26.42 3.07
CA ARG A 184 -4.45 27.04 3.94
C ARG A 184 -4.77 26.95 5.43
N ALA A 185 -5.96 27.40 5.82
CA ALA A 185 -6.39 27.42 7.22
C ALA A 185 -6.53 26.00 7.83
N HIS A 186 -6.95 25.02 7.03
CA HIS A 186 -7.11 23.64 7.46
C HIS A 186 -5.77 22.90 7.50
N LEU A 187 -4.90 23.13 6.52
CA LEU A 187 -3.54 22.57 6.48
C LEU A 187 -2.72 23.06 7.66
N ALA A 188 -2.76 24.35 8.00
CA ALA A 188 -2.08 24.91 9.16
C ALA A 188 -2.44 24.17 10.46
N LYS A 189 -3.74 23.92 10.70
CA LYS A 189 -4.20 23.17 11.87
C LYS A 189 -3.79 21.69 11.82
N ALA A 190 -3.86 21.06 10.66
CA ALA A 190 -3.44 19.66 10.49
C ALA A 190 -1.92 19.45 10.66
N LEU A 191 -1.11 20.47 10.38
CA LEU A 191 0.34 20.45 10.63
C LEU A 191 0.67 20.45 12.13
N GLU A 192 -0.17 21.10 12.96
CA GLU A 192 -0.06 21.09 14.42
C GLU A 192 -0.52 19.76 15.00
N ASP A 193 -1.72 19.30 14.62
CA ASP A 193 -2.24 17.99 14.99
C ASP A 193 -3.03 17.36 13.83
N PRO A 194 -2.57 16.23 13.25
CA PRO A 194 -3.28 15.59 12.15
C PRO A 194 -4.68 15.09 12.55
N ASP A 195 -4.99 14.92 13.84
CA ASP A 195 -6.34 14.54 14.30
C ASP A 195 -7.38 15.62 14.04
N TYR A 196 -6.96 16.87 13.76
CA TYR A 196 -7.83 17.92 13.24
C TYR A 196 -8.67 17.42 12.05
N LEU A 197 -8.09 16.60 11.17
CA LEU A 197 -8.76 16.01 9.99
C LEU A 197 -9.91 15.05 10.35
N TRP A 198 -9.94 14.55 11.59
CA TRP A 198 -10.98 13.67 12.10
C TRP A 198 -12.02 14.41 12.94
N GLU A 199 -11.58 15.38 13.72
CA GLU A 199 -12.41 16.07 14.71
C GLU A 199 -13.33 17.12 14.09
N GLU A 200 -12.92 17.70 12.96
CA GLU A 200 -13.54 18.90 12.40
C GLU A 200 -14.23 18.60 11.07
N PRO A 201 -15.57 18.65 11.01
CA PRO A 201 -16.33 18.28 9.81
C PRO A 201 -15.93 19.07 8.55
N GLU A 202 -15.59 20.33 8.70
CA GLU A 202 -15.16 21.22 7.61
C GLU A 202 -13.84 20.75 6.96
N ALA A 203 -13.04 19.96 7.70
CA ALA A 203 -11.79 19.39 7.21
C ALA A 203 -11.98 18.08 6.42
N GLU A 204 -13.21 17.53 6.33
CA GLU A 204 -13.45 16.23 5.66
C GLU A 204 -13.01 16.25 4.19
N GLY A 205 -13.24 17.37 3.49
CA GLY A 205 -12.79 17.55 2.10
C GLY A 205 -11.27 17.47 1.97
N LEU A 206 -10.54 18.16 2.86
CA LEU A 206 -9.08 18.10 2.91
C LEU A 206 -8.59 16.69 3.25
N ALA A 207 -9.20 16.03 4.23
CA ALA A 207 -8.81 14.69 4.65
C ALA A 207 -8.85 13.69 3.48
N LYS A 208 -9.92 13.73 2.66
CA LYS A 208 -10.05 12.90 1.46
C LYS A 208 -8.92 13.18 0.46
N GLU A 209 -8.64 14.44 0.17
CA GLU A 209 -7.58 14.81 -0.78
C GLU A 209 -6.17 14.43 -0.26
N LEU A 210 -5.89 14.57 1.03
CA LEU A 210 -4.60 14.18 1.61
C LEU A 210 -4.40 12.65 1.61
N VAL A 211 -5.47 11.88 1.82
CA VAL A 211 -5.43 10.40 1.73
C VAL A 211 -5.22 9.97 0.27
N GLU A 212 -5.92 10.60 -0.67
CA GLU A 212 -5.80 10.31 -2.11
C GLU A 212 -4.39 10.61 -2.63
N ARG A 213 -3.81 11.73 -2.18
CA ARG A 213 -2.42 12.12 -2.49
C ARG A 213 -1.40 11.29 -1.71
N ASN A 214 -1.84 10.39 -0.83
CA ASN A 214 -0.96 9.57 0.01
C ASN A 214 0.03 10.41 0.85
N LEU A 215 -0.49 11.49 1.46
CA LEU A 215 0.22 12.37 2.41
C LEU A 215 -0.07 11.97 3.87
N VAL A 216 -1.30 11.53 4.12
CA VAL A 216 -1.76 11.06 5.43
C VAL A 216 -2.38 9.67 5.32
N VAL A 217 -2.39 8.95 6.45
CA VAL A 217 -3.12 7.71 6.61
C VAL A 217 -4.10 7.80 7.77
N LEU A 218 -5.30 7.26 7.57
CA LEU A 218 -6.25 7.04 8.67
C LEU A 218 -5.84 5.78 9.44
N LEU A 219 -5.57 5.90 10.73
CA LEU A 219 -5.16 4.83 11.64
C LEU A 219 -6.30 4.44 12.60
N LYS A 220 -7.52 4.36 12.08
CA LYS A 220 -8.69 3.97 12.89
C LYS A 220 -8.54 2.55 13.43
N GLY A 221 -8.64 2.39 14.74
CA GLY A 221 -8.66 1.09 15.39
C GLY A 221 -7.33 0.33 15.28
N ARG A 222 -6.23 0.98 15.70
CA ARG A 222 -4.89 0.39 15.90
C ARG A 222 -4.98 -0.79 16.87
N ARG A 223 -5.34 -1.94 16.34
CA ARG A 223 -5.30 -3.20 17.07
C ARG A 223 -4.07 -3.96 16.58
N PRO A 224 -3.30 -4.60 17.49
CA PRO A 224 -2.13 -5.36 17.08
C PRO A 224 -2.42 -6.45 16.04
N ASP A 225 -3.62 -7.03 16.06
CA ASP A 225 -4.07 -8.04 15.09
C ASP A 225 -4.40 -7.48 13.70
N ALA A 226 -4.62 -6.16 13.59
CA ALA A 226 -4.94 -5.45 12.36
C ALA A 226 -3.71 -4.81 11.69
N CYS A 227 -2.51 -5.02 12.24
CA CYS A 227 -1.25 -4.54 11.66
C CYS A 227 -0.35 -5.71 11.27
N ILE A 228 0.48 -5.51 10.25
CA ILE A 228 1.64 -6.34 10.01
C ILE A 228 2.78 -5.80 10.87
N ASP A 229 3.43 -6.68 11.62
CA ASP A 229 4.51 -6.33 12.56
C ASP A 229 4.03 -5.37 13.69
N GLN A 230 4.82 -4.36 14.04
CA GLN A 230 4.53 -3.45 15.15
C GLN A 230 3.59 -2.31 14.71
N PRO A 231 2.46 -2.07 15.41
CA PRO A 231 1.59 -0.95 15.10
C PRO A 231 2.25 0.40 15.41
N PRO A 232 1.79 1.51 14.79
CA PRO A 232 2.21 2.86 15.19
C PRO A 232 1.90 3.12 16.67
N PRO A 233 2.70 3.97 17.36
CA PRO A 233 2.39 4.40 18.73
C PRO A 233 1.01 5.07 18.78
N GLU A 234 0.32 5.10 19.92
CA GLU A 234 -1.03 5.70 19.97
C GLU A 234 -1.07 7.17 19.54
N LYS A 235 -0.05 7.94 19.94
CA LYS A 235 0.19 9.32 19.52
C LYS A 235 1.68 9.62 19.65
N ASP A 236 2.23 10.31 18.65
CA ASP A 236 3.60 10.83 18.65
C ASP A 236 3.61 12.14 17.81
N PRO A 237 3.41 13.29 18.46
CA PRO A 237 3.36 14.58 17.76
C PRO A 237 4.67 14.96 17.07
N GLU A 238 5.82 14.49 17.60
CA GLU A 238 7.12 14.77 16.99
C GLU A 238 7.22 14.12 15.62
N LEU A 239 6.74 12.89 15.48
CA LEU A 239 6.68 12.17 14.20
C LEU A 239 5.45 12.50 13.35
N GLY A 240 4.54 13.35 13.85
CA GLY A 240 3.31 13.70 13.14
C GLY A 240 2.26 12.59 13.15
N ILE A 241 2.21 11.82 14.24
CA ILE A 241 1.28 10.72 14.46
C ILE A 241 0.23 11.18 15.48
N GLY A 242 -1.00 11.43 15.02
CA GLY A 242 -2.17 11.59 15.88
C GLY A 242 -2.72 10.24 16.33
N LYS A 243 -3.92 10.22 16.91
CA LYS A 243 -4.69 9.03 17.30
C LYS A 243 -5.46 8.44 16.13
N TYR A 244 -6.03 9.27 15.27
CA TYR A 244 -6.84 8.87 14.11
C TYR A 244 -6.11 9.07 12.80
N TYR A 245 -5.35 10.14 12.62
CA TYR A 245 -4.54 10.36 11.41
C TYR A 245 -3.06 10.44 11.74
N ALA A 246 -2.23 10.09 10.77
CA ALA A 246 -0.81 10.35 10.80
C ALA A 246 -0.33 10.81 9.43
N TRP A 247 0.68 11.67 9.41
CA TRP A 247 1.49 11.89 8.22
C TRP A 247 2.21 10.59 7.86
N GLN A 248 2.37 10.29 6.55
CA GLN A 248 3.07 9.08 6.11
C GLN A 248 4.51 9.02 6.67
N THR A 249 5.19 10.16 6.63
CA THR A 249 6.47 10.40 7.31
C THR A 249 6.55 11.86 7.78
N PRO A 250 7.47 12.20 8.69
CA PRO A 250 7.75 13.60 9.04
C PRO A 250 8.14 14.46 7.83
N LEU A 251 8.82 13.90 6.83
CA LEU A 251 9.10 14.58 5.55
C LEU A 251 7.84 14.92 4.73
N HIS A 252 6.78 14.10 4.77
CA HIS A 252 5.51 14.47 4.13
C HIS A 252 4.86 15.66 4.83
N ARG A 253 4.96 15.73 6.17
CA ARG A 253 4.53 16.91 6.94
C ARG A 253 5.35 18.15 6.55
N GLU A 254 6.66 18.00 6.35
CA GLU A 254 7.54 19.08 5.92
C GLU A 254 7.17 19.60 4.53
N ALA A 255 6.95 18.69 3.58
CA ALA A 255 6.51 19.03 2.22
C ALA A 255 5.25 19.91 2.23
N VAL A 256 4.28 19.59 3.09
CA VAL A 256 3.06 20.39 3.28
C VAL A 256 3.35 21.76 3.90
N ARG A 257 4.22 21.83 4.91
CA ARG A 257 4.61 23.11 5.52
C ARG A 257 5.21 24.05 4.48
N ARG A 258 6.16 23.58 3.67
CA ARG A 258 6.77 24.41 2.62
C ARG A 258 5.79 24.83 1.55
N ALA A 259 4.88 23.94 1.16
CA ALA A 259 3.83 24.32 0.22
C ALA A 259 2.98 25.50 0.73
N LEU A 260 2.80 25.67 2.04
CA LEU A 260 2.13 26.85 2.64
C LEU A 260 3.04 28.09 2.75
N GLU A 261 4.36 27.93 2.77
CA GLU A 261 5.30 29.07 2.81
C GLU A 261 5.47 29.71 1.42
N LEU A 262 5.22 28.94 0.36
CA LEU A 262 5.23 29.40 -1.03
C LEU A 262 3.95 30.12 -1.46
N THR A 263 2.95 30.15 -0.58
CA THR A 263 1.65 30.81 -0.77
C THR A 263 1.61 32.09 0.03
#